data_AF-A0A2M7JQ39-F1
#
_entry.id   AF-A0A2M7JQ39-F1
#
_cell.length_a   1.000
_cell.length_b   1.000
_cell.length_c   1.000
_cell.angle_alpha   90.00
_cell.angle_beta   90.00
_cell.angle_gamma   90.00
#
_symmetry.space_group_name_H-M   'P 1'
#
loop_
_entity.id
_entity.type
_entity.pdbx_description
1 polymer ?
#
loop_
_entity_poly.entity_id
_entity_poly.type
_entity_poly.pdbx_seq_one_letter_code
_entity_poly.pdbx_strand_id
1 'polypeptide(L)'
;MNREGWPIPDLKGLIPYSIQVKQVDGVEKIVEKFYAPKGGHAARISGNGKIFAYAVDSDREPPIDYLLLDPDGLGKFTQKFRSEDSYKIPEWVSH
;
A
#
# COMPACT_ATOMS: atom_id res chain seq x y z
N MET A 1 3.09 -8.39 12.66
CA MET A 1 2.25 -7.51 13.52
C MET A 1 2.94 -6.16 13.58
N ASN A 2 2.33 -5.09 13.10
CA ASN A 2 2.92 -3.74 13.08
C ASN A 2 2.66 -3.04 14.42
N ARG A 3 3.47 -3.35 15.45
CA ARG A 3 3.17 -2.93 16.85
C ARG A 3 3.24 -1.42 17.08
N GLU A 4 4.03 -0.72 16.27
CA GLU A 4 4.29 0.72 16.41
C GLU A 4 3.56 1.55 15.36
N GLY A 5 2.65 0.94 14.59
CA GLY A 5 1.87 1.64 13.57
C GLY A 5 0.49 1.02 13.38
N TRP A 6 -0.13 1.35 12.25
CA TRP A 6 -1.46 0.88 11.92
C TRP A 6 -1.47 -0.62 11.59
N PRO A 7 -2.54 -1.36 11.93
CA PRO A 7 -2.70 -2.74 11.51
C PRO A 7 -2.62 -2.86 9.98
N ILE A 8 -1.64 -3.61 9.50
CA ILE A 8 -1.49 -3.92 8.08
C ILE A 8 -2.52 -4.96 7.66
N PRO A 9 -3.09 -4.88 6.45
CA PRO A 9 -4.01 -5.90 5.96
C PRO A 9 -3.30 -7.25 5.86
N ASP A 10 -3.94 -8.32 6.33
CA ASP A 10 -3.44 -9.67 6.13
C ASP A 10 -3.70 -10.10 4.69
N LEU A 11 -2.62 -10.21 3.91
CA LEU A 11 -2.68 -10.62 2.51
C LEU A 11 -2.59 -12.15 2.34
N LYS A 12 -2.35 -12.90 3.43
CA LYS A 12 -2.19 -14.34 3.37
C LYS A 12 -3.49 -15.01 2.93
N GLY A 13 -3.41 -15.79 1.86
CA GLY A 13 -4.57 -16.50 1.30
C GLY A 13 -5.50 -15.61 0.45
N LEU A 14 -5.16 -14.34 0.24
CA LEU A 14 -5.87 -13.50 -0.73
C LEU A 14 -5.46 -13.87 -2.16
N ILE A 15 -6.38 -13.68 -3.11
CA ILE A 15 -6.16 -14.01 -4.52
C ILE A 15 -5.53 -12.80 -5.21
N PRO A 16 -4.26 -12.88 -5.66
CA PRO A 16 -3.66 -11.83 -6.48
C PRO A 16 -4.34 -11.77 -7.85
N TYR A 17 -4.61 -10.57 -8.35
CA TYR A 17 -5.26 -10.40 -9.66
C TYR A 17 -4.54 -9.41 -10.58
N SER A 18 -3.60 -8.62 -10.06
CA SER A 18 -2.82 -7.70 -10.89
C SER A 18 -1.47 -7.40 -10.25
N ILE A 19 -0.43 -7.35 -11.09
CA ILE A 19 0.91 -6.86 -10.75
C ILE A 19 1.26 -5.82 -11.80
N GLN A 20 1.57 -4.60 -11.38
CA GLN A 20 1.90 -3.49 -12.27
C GLN A 20 3.17 -2.80 -11.82
N VAL A 21 4.11 -2.62 -12.75
CA VAL A 21 5.26 -1.74 -12.56
C VAL A 21 4.88 -0.35 -13.07
N LYS A 22 5.09 0.68 -12.24
CA LYS A 22 4.80 2.07 -12.57
C LYS A 22 6.00 2.95 -12.23
N GLN A 23 6.23 3.98 -13.04
CA GLN A 23 7.14 5.06 -12.73
C GLN A 23 6.32 6.24 -12.20
N VAL A 24 6.58 6.69 -10.97
CA VAL A 24 5.93 7.87 -10.38
C VAL A 24 6.98 8.73 -9.71
N ASP A 25 7.03 10.01 -10.08
CA ASP A 25 8.03 10.97 -9.62
C ASP A 25 9.48 10.50 -9.82
N GLY A 26 9.73 9.75 -10.90
CA GLY A 26 11.05 9.17 -11.22
C GLY A 26 11.40 7.91 -10.42
N VAL A 27 10.47 7.40 -9.62
CA VAL A 27 10.64 6.22 -8.78
C VAL A 27 9.87 5.04 -9.35
N GLU A 28 10.54 3.91 -9.52
CA GLU A 28 9.89 2.65 -9.86
C GLU A 28 9.12 2.12 -8.65
N LYS A 29 7.85 1.81 -8.86
CA LYS A 29 7.02 1.12 -7.89
C LYS A 29 6.30 -0.06 -8.51
N ILE A 30 6.20 -1.13 -7.73
CA ILE A 30 5.44 -2.33 -8.04
C ILE A 30 4.17 -2.28 -7.21
N VAL A 31 3.01 -2.36 -7.87
CA VAL A 31 1.70 -2.42 -7.24
C VAL A 31 1.14 -3.82 -7.47
N GLU A 32 0.97 -4.56 -6.40
CA GLU A 32 0.32 -5.88 -6.43
C GLU A 32 -1.04 -5.77 -5.77
N LYS A 33 -2.08 -6.19 -6.48
CA LYS A 33 -3.48 -6.08 -6.06
C LYS A 33 -4.08 -7.46 -5.79
N PHE A 34 -4.91 -7.52 -4.76
CA PHE A 34 -5.51 -8.72 -4.22
C PHE A 34 -7.01 -8.52 -4.02
N TYR A 35 -7.80 -9.56 -4.29
CA TYR A 35 -9.19 -9.59 -3.86
C TYR A 35 -9.24 -9.89 -2.36
N ALA A 36 -9.92 -9.01 -1.62
CA ALA A 36 -10.20 -9.22 -0.20
C ALA A 36 -11.54 -9.98 -0.01
N PRO A 37 -11.74 -10.65 1.14
CA PRO A 37 -13.01 -11.28 1.46
C PRO A 37 -14.16 -10.25 1.49
N LYS A 38 -15.39 -10.72 1.30
CA LYS A 38 -16.61 -9.88 1.25
C LYS A 38 -16.65 -8.85 0.13
N GLY A 39 -15.76 -9.00 -0.84
CA GLY A 39 -15.81 -8.17 -2.03
C GLY A 39 -14.93 -6.93 -1.97
N GLY A 40 -13.95 -6.79 -1.07
CA GLY A 40 -13.02 -5.65 -1.13
C GLY A 40 -11.79 -5.88 -2.02
N HIS A 41 -10.88 -4.92 -2.00
CA HIS A 41 -9.54 -4.96 -2.57
C HIS A 41 -8.48 -4.54 -1.55
N ALA A 42 -7.30 -5.16 -1.66
CA ALA A 42 -6.10 -4.67 -1.01
C ALA A 42 -4.99 -4.58 -2.05
N ALA A 43 -4.08 -3.63 -1.88
CA ALA A 43 -2.85 -3.58 -2.65
C ALA A 43 -1.65 -3.40 -1.74
N ARG A 44 -0.55 -4.10 -2.05
CA ARG A 44 0.77 -3.76 -1.51
C ARG A 44 1.56 -3.02 -2.57
N ILE A 45 2.30 -2.02 -2.14
CA ILE A 45 3.09 -1.17 -3.01
C ILE A 45 4.52 -1.21 -2.51
N SER A 46 5.42 -1.64 -3.39
CA SER A 46 6.84 -1.71 -3.10
C SER A 46 7.65 -0.81 -4.02
N GLY A 47 8.75 -0.30 -3.51
CA GLY A 47 9.78 0.40 -4.27
C GLY A 47 11.11 0.18 -3.56
N ASN A 48 12.21 0.19 -4.31
CA ASN A 48 13.53 -0.21 -3.81
C ASN A 48 13.51 -1.58 -3.07
N GLY A 49 12.79 -2.56 -3.65
CA GLY A 49 12.70 -3.92 -3.11
C GLY A 49 11.97 -4.08 -1.77
N LYS A 50 11.40 -3.00 -1.19
CA LYS A 50 10.68 -3.04 0.09
C LYS A 50 9.26 -2.49 -0.05
N ILE A 51 8.36 -2.96 0.81
CA ILE A 51 6.97 -2.46 0.85
C ILE A 51 6.97 -1.13 1.60
N PHE A 52 6.52 -0.06 0.94
CA PHE A 52 6.39 1.25 1.56
C PHE A 52 4.93 1.64 1.82
N ALA A 53 3.97 1.00 1.13
CA ALA A 53 2.55 1.29 1.34
C ALA A 53 1.62 0.09 1.18
N TYR A 54 0.47 0.17 1.86
CA TYR A 54 -0.70 -0.67 1.62
C TYR A 54 -1.91 0.20 1.31
N ALA A 55 -2.66 -0.11 0.26
CA ALA A 55 -3.95 0.51 -0.02
C ALA A 55 -5.07 -0.50 0.28
N VAL A 56 -6.16 -0.02 0.88
CA VAL A 56 -7.32 -0.84 1.24
C VAL A 56 -8.58 -0.15 0.75
N ASP A 57 -9.47 -0.96 0.19
CA ASP A 57 -10.75 -0.59 -0.38
C ASP A 57 -11.74 -1.71 -0.03
N SER A 58 -12.83 -1.40 0.67
CA SER A 58 -13.76 -2.39 1.17
C SER A 58 -14.90 -2.73 0.21
N ASP A 59 -15.18 -1.88 -0.78
CA ASP A 59 -16.36 -1.98 -1.65
C ASP A 59 -16.04 -2.07 -3.16
N ARG A 60 -14.77 -1.90 -3.57
CA ARG A 60 -14.27 -1.90 -4.97
C ARG A 60 -14.62 -0.66 -5.75
N GLU A 61 -15.22 0.33 -5.12
CA GLU A 61 -15.61 1.57 -5.78
C GLU A 61 -14.57 2.64 -5.46
N PRO A 62 -13.98 3.30 -6.48
CA PRO A 62 -13.12 4.43 -6.22
C PRO A 62 -13.88 5.55 -5.46
N PRO A 63 -13.22 6.25 -4.54
CA PRO A 63 -11.80 6.12 -4.17
C PRO A 63 -11.52 5.00 -3.15
N ILE A 64 -10.25 4.63 -2.97
CA ILE A 64 -9.85 3.71 -1.89
C ILE A 64 -10.20 4.29 -0.51
N ASP A 65 -10.51 3.43 0.47
CA ASP A 65 -10.83 3.86 1.83
C ASP A 65 -9.64 4.54 2.51
N TYR A 66 -8.47 3.90 2.43
CA TYR A 66 -7.24 4.43 3.01
C TYR A 66 -5.96 3.82 2.45
N LEU A 67 -4.87 4.54 2.67
CA LEU A 67 -3.49 4.12 2.43
C LEU A 67 -2.69 4.17 3.73
N LEU A 68 -1.94 3.11 4.01
CA LEU A 68 -0.94 3.06 5.09
C LEU A 68 0.44 3.26 4.49
N LEU A 69 1.28 4.05 5.14
CA LEU A 69 2.62 4.40 4.66
C LEU A 69 3.68 4.11 5.74
N ASP A 70 4.81 3.54 5.30
CA ASP A 70 6.05 3.45 6.06
C ASP A 70 6.96 4.62 5.67
N PRO A 71 6.96 5.72 6.44
CA PRO A 71 7.72 6.92 6.07
C PRO A 71 9.24 6.72 6.19
N ASP A 72 9.70 5.77 7.01
CA ASP A 72 11.11 5.66 7.40
C ASP A 72 11.81 4.40 6.84
N GLY A 73 11.06 3.49 6.20
CA GLY A 73 11.61 2.29 5.58
C GLY A 73 11.99 1.20 6.58
N LEU A 74 11.41 1.27 7.78
CA LEU A 74 11.68 0.38 8.91
C LEU A 74 10.67 -0.76 9.03
N GLY A 75 9.75 -0.89 8.07
CA GLY A 75 8.63 -1.82 8.10
C GLY A 75 7.52 -1.40 9.06
N LYS A 76 7.49 -0.12 9.48
CA LYS A 76 6.53 0.43 10.45
C LYS A 76 5.58 1.40 9.75
N PHE A 77 4.34 0.98 9.54
CA PHE A 77 3.34 1.79 8.84
C PHE A 77 2.66 2.77 9.81
N THR A 78 3.30 3.90 10.09
CA THR A 78 2.89 4.86 11.12
C THR A 78 1.89 5.91 10.60
N GLN A 79 1.83 6.12 9.28
CA GLN A 79 0.93 7.09 8.67
C GLN A 79 -0.25 6.42 7.98
N LYS A 80 -1.42 7.07 8.05
CA LYS A 80 -2.65 6.65 7.41
C LYS A 80 -3.29 7.85 6.71
N PHE A 81 -3.60 7.69 5.43
CA PHE A 81 -4.19 8.69 4.55
C PHE A 81 -5.53 8.18 4.05
N ARG A 82 -6.56 9.02 4.03
CA ARG A 82 -7.86 8.74 3.41
C ARG A 82 -7.86 9.12 1.94
N SER A 83 -8.97 8.83 1.25
CA SER A 83 -9.20 9.18 -0.15
C SER A 83 -8.92 10.65 -0.48
N GLU A 84 -9.25 11.57 0.43
CA GLU A 84 -9.10 13.01 0.27
C GLU A 84 -7.69 13.53 0.58
N ASP A 85 -6.84 12.69 1.19
CA ASP A 85 -5.52 13.11 1.63
C ASP A 85 -4.47 12.96 0.53
N SER A 86 -3.55 13.91 0.47
CA SER A 86 -2.34 13.81 -0.34
C SER A 86 -1.18 13.26 0.48
N TYR A 87 -0.40 12.36 -0.11
CA TYR A 87 0.84 11.85 0.47
C TYR A 87 2.00 12.00 -0.51
N LYS A 88 3.21 12.03 0.02
CA LYS A 88 4.45 11.99 -0.78
C LYS A 88 5.05 10.60 -0.71
N ILE A 89 5.70 10.19 -1.79
CA ILE A 89 6.53 8.98 -1.77
C ILE A 89 7.71 9.24 -0.82
N PRO A 90 7.98 8.37 0.17
CA PRO A 90 9.11 8.54 1.07
C PRO A 90 10.44 8.53 0.30
N GLU A 91 11.38 9.38 0.69
CA GLU A 91 12.65 9.56 -0.04
C GLU A 91 13.45 8.25 -0.17
N TRP A 92 13.42 7.40 0.87
CA TRP A 92 14.13 6.13 0.88
C TRP A 92 13.68 5.14 -0.21
N VAL A 93 12.49 5.33 -0.78
CA VAL A 93 11.96 4.48 -1.87
C VAL A 93 12.74 4.68 -3.17
N SER A 94 13.45 5.80 -3.31
CA SER A 94 14.22 6.16 -4.50
C SER A 94 15.69 5.73 -4.47
N HIS A 95 16.18 5.17 -3.35
CA HIS A 95 17.63 5.03 -3.06
C HIS A 95 18.13 3.60 -2.94
#